data_AF-A0A661ZHB1-F1
#
_entry.id   AF-A0A661ZHB1-F1
#
_cell.length_a   1.000
_cell.length_b   1.000
_cell.length_c   1.000
_cell.angle_alpha   90.00
_cell.angle_beta   90.00
_cell.angle_gamma   90.00
#
_symmetry.space_group_name_H-M   'P 1'
#
loop_
_entity.id
_entity.type
_entity.pdbx_description
1 polymer ?
#
loop_
_entity_poly.entity_id
_entity_poly.type
_entity_poly.pdbx_seq_one_letter_code
_entity_poly.pdbx_strand_id
1 'polypeptide(L)'
;MFEYNLQLSLDFLRLFITNRNPKFGIEGFAGVGHLWFNVAHYEYNEGNPISHEFTSSSPELIYFAGASIHYHVAEKFALTSSLSLRQIRNDKLDNLVKNNDYDFFSYFSVGLTYYFSGWGSSFIKKKRSSVAHSGVRSL
;
A
#
# COMPACT_ATOMS: atom_id res chain seq x y z
N MET A 1 18.59 2.73 -1.08
CA MET A 1 17.49 1.83 -1.44
C MET A 1 16.25 2.67 -1.67
N PHE A 2 15.57 2.49 -2.79
CA PHE A 2 14.31 3.17 -3.09
C PHE A 2 13.21 2.13 -3.30
N GLU A 3 12.02 2.41 -2.81
CA GLU A 3 10.87 1.51 -2.89
C GLU A 3 9.64 2.32 -3.33
N TYR A 4 8.93 1.81 -4.33
CA TYR A 4 7.69 2.39 -4.81
C TYR A 4 6.57 1.37 -4.66
N ASN A 5 5.51 1.73 -3.95
CA ASN A 5 4.39 0.84 -3.67
C ASN A 5 3.08 1.39 -4.20
N LEU A 6 2.29 0.51 -4.80
CA LEU A 6 0.89 0.73 -5.12
C LEU A 6 0.04 -0.13 -4.18
N GLN A 7 -0.81 0.51 -3.38
CA GLN A 7 -1.64 -0.15 -2.38
C GLN A 7 -3.12 0.16 -2.61
N LEU A 8 -3.94 -0.88 -2.50
CA LEU A 8 -5.39 -0.77 -2.37
C LEU A 8 -5.79 -1.08 -0.94
N SER A 9 -6.69 -0.25 -0.41
CA SER A 9 -7.11 -0.26 0.98
C SER A 9 -8.64 -0.25 1.10
N LEU A 10 -9.17 -1.01 2.06
CA LEU A 10 -10.60 -1.09 2.37
C LEU A 10 -10.83 -0.93 3.88
N ASP A 11 -11.59 0.10 4.25
CA ASP A 11 -12.02 0.35 5.64
C ASP A 11 -13.27 -0.48 5.96
N PHE A 12 -13.08 -1.56 6.73
CA PHE A 12 -14.15 -2.49 7.06
C PHE A 12 -15.19 -1.85 7.99
N LEU A 13 -14.77 -1.02 8.94
CA LEU A 13 -15.71 -0.40 9.88
C LEU A 13 -16.66 0.56 9.16
N ARG A 14 -16.17 1.32 8.19
CA ARG A 14 -17.05 2.18 7.37
C ARG A 14 -17.97 1.40 6.44
N LEU A 15 -17.56 0.21 6.00
CA LEU A 15 -18.39 -0.64 5.14
C LEU A 15 -19.55 -1.28 5.90
N PHE A 16 -19.34 -1.71 7.15
CA PHE A 16 -20.36 -2.43 7.93
C PHE A 16 -21.12 -1.55 8.93
N ILE A 17 -20.53 -0.43 9.39
CA ILE A 17 -21.14 0.46 10.38
C ILE A 17 -21.50 1.78 9.72
N THR A 18 -22.80 2.07 9.63
CA THR A 18 -23.39 3.32 9.07
C THR A 18 -23.17 4.55 9.96
N ASN A 19 -22.12 4.56 10.80
CA ASN A 19 -21.78 5.77 11.54
C ASN A 19 -21.08 6.75 10.59
N ARG A 20 -21.50 8.01 10.61
CA ARG A 20 -21.11 8.99 9.60
C ARG A 20 -19.64 9.39 9.69
N ASN A 21 -19.01 9.27 10.88
CA ASN A 21 -17.60 9.63 11.14
C ASN A 21 -17.02 8.85 12.34
N PRO A 22 -16.69 7.55 12.19
CA PRO A 22 -16.00 6.83 13.26
C PRO A 22 -14.60 7.40 13.45
N LYS A 23 -14.23 7.74 14.70
CA LYS A 23 -12.87 8.19 15.04
C LYS A 23 -11.84 7.06 14.94
N PHE A 24 -12.29 5.82 15.03
CA PHE A 24 -11.46 4.63 14.96
C PHE A 24 -11.84 3.81 13.73
N GLY A 25 -10.85 3.27 13.03
CA GLY A 25 -11.03 2.46 11.83
C GLY A 25 -10.14 1.23 11.83
N ILE A 26 -10.61 0.18 11.15
CA ILE A 26 -9.83 -1.02 10.84
C ILE A 26 -9.86 -1.17 9.33
N GLU A 27 -8.67 -1.22 8.73
CA GLU A 27 -8.49 -1.24 7.29
C GLU A 27 -7.66 -2.45 6.89
N GLY A 28 -8.14 -3.20 5.90
CA GLY A 28 -7.35 -4.23 5.22
C GLY A 28 -6.74 -3.66 3.96
N PHE A 29 -5.51 -4.04 3.65
CA PHE A 29 -4.84 -3.58 2.44
C PHE A 29 -4.03 -4.67 1.76
N ALA A 30 -3.88 -4.53 0.45
CA ALA A 30 -3.00 -5.34 -0.36
C ALA A 30 -2.42 -4.50 -1.50
N GLY A 31 -1.25 -4.86 -1.98
CA GLY A 31 -0.54 -4.07 -2.96
C GLY A 31 0.63 -4.78 -3.60
N VAL A 32 1.21 -4.07 -4.56
CA VAL A 32 2.41 -4.46 -5.28
C VAL A 32 3.42 -3.33 -5.21
N GLY A 33 4.69 -3.68 -5.10
CA GLY A 33 5.80 -2.76 -4.96
C GLY A 33 6.96 -3.10 -5.89
N HIS A 34 7.79 -2.10 -6.13
CA HIS A 34 9.09 -2.26 -6.77
C HIS A 34 10.19 -1.83 -5.82
N LEU A 35 11.18 -2.69 -5.62
CA LEU A 35 12.36 -2.44 -4.81
C LEU A 35 13.57 -2.24 -5.70
N TRP A 36 14.30 -1.15 -5.45
CA TRP A 36 15.57 -0.84 -6.11
C TRP A 36 16.66 -0.76 -5.03
N PHE A 37 17.58 -1.71 -5.05
CA PHE A 37 18.72 -1.77 -4.14
C PHE A 37 20.02 -1.89 -4.94
N ASN A 38 21.11 -1.42 -4.34
CA ASN A 38 22.46 -1.63 -4.81
C ASN A 38 23.14 -2.55 -3.79
N VAL A 39 23.63 -3.71 -4.22
CA VAL A 39 24.42 -4.60 -3.35
C VAL A 39 25.89 -4.35 -3.64
N ALA A 40 26.71 -4.22 -2.59
CA ALA A 40 28.16 -4.27 -2.71
C ALA A 40 28.62 -5.54 -1.99
N HIS A 41 29.28 -6.45 -2.72
CA HIS A 41 29.82 -7.67 -2.13
C HIS A 41 31.27 -7.43 -1.71
N TYR A 42 31.60 -7.77 -0.46
CA TYR A 42 32.97 -7.66 0.06
C TYR A 42 33.51 -9.08 0.28
N GLU A 43 34.42 -9.51 -0.58
CA GLU A 43 35.10 -10.79 -0.42
C GLU A 43 36.45 -10.55 0.29
N TYR A 44 36.64 -11.15 1.46
CA TYR A 44 37.89 -11.10 2.20
C TYR A 44 38.75 -12.30 1.81
N ASN A 45 39.76 -12.09 0.97
CA ASN A 45 40.78 -13.08 0.67
C ASN A 45 42.14 -12.59 1.22
N GLU A 46 42.72 -13.38 2.13
CA GLU A 46 44.14 -13.30 2.53
C GLU A 46 44.72 -11.90 2.84
N GLY A 47 43.99 -11.08 3.60
CA GLY A 47 44.53 -9.85 4.19
C GLY A 47 44.62 -8.62 3.26
N ASN A 48 44.21 -8.74 1.99
CA ASN A 48 44.00 -7.59 1.11
C ASN A 48 42.52 -7.49 0.73
N PRO A 49 41.80 -6.41 1.07
CA PRO A 49 40.41 -6.24 0.67
C PRO A 49 40.36 -5.96 -0.84
N ILE A 50 40.02 -6.97 -1.65
CA ILE A 50 39.69 -6.77 -3.06
C ILE A 50 38.18 -6.49 -3.11
N SER A 51 37.81 -5.22 -3.22
CA SER A 51 36.41 -4.81 -3.38
C SER A 51 35.98 -5.01 -4.83
N HIS A 52 35.10 -5.97 -5.09
CA HIS A 52 34.38 -6.06 -6.36
C HIS A 52 32.99 -5.42 -6.18
N GLU A 53 32.84 -4.15 -6.55
CA GLU A 53 31.54 -3.49 -6.61
C GLU A 53 30.73 -4.00 -7.82
N PHE A 54 29.98 -5.09 -7.63
CA PHE A 54 28.95 -5.49 -8.58
C PHE A 54 27.67 -4.70 -8.32
N THR A 55 27.47 -3.60 -9.05
CA THR A 55 26.19 -2.87 -9.03
C THR A 55 25.14 -3.65 -9.82
N SER A 56 24.45 -4.59 -9.18
CA SER A 56 23.25 -5.21 -9.76
C SER A 56 22.04 -4.33 -9.46
N SER A 57 21.58 -3.56 -10.47
CA SER A 57 20.39 -2.72 -10.38
C SER A 57 19.15 -3.43 -10.93
N SER A 58 18.85 -4.63 -10.43
CA SER A 58 17.65 -5.35 -10.86
C SER A 58 16.43 -4.89 -10.04
N PRO A 59 15.37 -4.35 -10.67
CA PRO A 59 14.13 -4.07 -9.96
C PRO A 59 13.49 -5.38 -9.51
N GLU A 60 13.11 -5.46 -8.23
CA GLU A 60 12.40 -6.62 -7.67
C GLU A 60 10.95 -6.28 -7.36
N LEU A 61 10.06 -7.22 -7.69
CA LEU A 61 8.63 -7.13 -7.41
C LEU A 61 8.36 -7.61 -5.99
N ILE A 62 7.63 -6.78 -5.24
CA ILE A 62 7.14 -7.08 -3.91
C ILE A 62 5.63 -7.24 -3.98
N TYR A 63 5.10 -8.31 -3.40
CA TYR A 63 3.66 -8.43 -3.13
C TYR A 63 3.46 -8.27 -1.64
N PHE A 64 2.45 -7.50 -1.23
CA PHE A 64 2.21 -7.30 0.19
C PHE A 64 0.73 -7.24 0.53
N ALA A 65 0.41 -7.70 1.72
CA ALA A 65 -0.93 -7.60 2.29
C ALA A 65 -0.84 -7.39 3.80
N GLY A 66 -1.82 -6.70 4.37
CA GLY A 66 -1.79 -6.35 5.77
C GLY A 66 -3.09 -5.78 6.29
N ALA A 67 -3.05 -5.43 7.56
CA ALA A 67 -4.13 -4.74 8.24
C ALA A 67 -3.56 -3.52 8.97
N SER A 68 -4.33 -2.46 9.02
CA SER A 68 -4.03 -1.28 9.79
C SER A 68 -5.20 -0.88 10.68
N ILE A 69 -4.86 -0.27 11.80
CA ILE A 69 -5.79 0.42 12.67
C ILE A 69 -5.44 1.90 12.64
N HIS A 70 -6.46 2.75 12.61
CA HIS A 70 -6.25 4.20 12.63
C HIS A 70 -7.17 4.89 13.62
N TYR A 71 -6.67 5.97 14.21
CA TYR A 71 -7.38 6.83 15.14
C TYR A 71 -7.28 8.29 14.73
N HIS A 72 -8.40 8.91 14.37
CA HIS A 72 -8.51 10.32 14.02
C HIS A 72 -8.28 11.20 15.24
N VAL A 73 -7.12 11.86 15.29
CA VAL A 73 -6.79 12.86 16.31
C VAL A 73 -7.39 14.22 15.94
N ALA A 74 -7.52 14.52 14.65
CA ALA A 74 -8.16 15.71 14.12
C ALA A 74 -8.90 15.38 12.81
N GLU A 75 -9.64 16.35 12.26
CA GLU A 75 -10.44 16.15 11.04
C GLU A 75 -9.62 15.65 9.84
N LYS A 76 -8.35 16.06 9.77
CA LYS A 76 -7.44 15.70 8.66
C LYS A 76 -6.26 14.84 9.08
N PHE A 77 -6.11 14.53 10.37
CA PHE A 77 -4.96 13.77 10.86
C PHE A 77 -5.43 12.52 11.61
N ALA A 78 -4.80 11.39 11.31
CA ALA A 78 -4.94 10.15 12.07
C ALA A 78 -3.58 9.58 12.46
N LEU A 79 -3.53 8.96 13.63
CA LEU A 79 -2.45 8.04 13.98
C LEU A 79 -2.80 6.67 13.42
N THR A 80 -1.85 6.05 12.73
CA THR A 80 -2.05 4.78 12.03
C THR A 80 -0.99 3.79 12.48
N SER A 81 -1.42 2.58 12.82
CA SER A 81 -0.55 1.45 13.10
C SER A 81 -0.87 0.35 12.10
N SER A 82 0.14 -0.18 11.43
CA SER A 82 -0.02 -1.16 10.36
C SER A 82 0.87 -2.38 10.60
N LEU A 83 0.32 -3.55 10.29
CA LEU A 83 1.03 -4.81 10.21
C LEU A 83 0.86 -5.36 8.79
N SER A 84 1.97 -5.67 8.12
CA SER A 84 1.95 -6.24 6.76
C SER A 84 2.91 -7.39 6.62
N LEU A 85 2.51 -8.38 5.83
CA LEU A 85 3.36 -9.42 5.29
C LEU A 85 3.76 -9.02 3.87
N ARG A 86 5.05 -9.11 3.58
CA ARG A 86 5.62 -8.84 2.26
C ARG A 86 6.32 -10.08 1.74
N GLN A 87 6.04 -10.42 0.51
CA GLN A 87 6.68 -11.50 -0.23
C GLN A 87 7.60 -10.88 -1.27
N ILE A 88 8.89 -11.23 -1.22
CA ILE A 88 9.92 -10.75 -2.15
C ILE A 88 10.37 -11.96 -2.99
N ARG A 89 10.43 -11.78 -4.31
CA ARG A 89 11.00 -12.79 -5.20
C ARG A 89 12.47 -12.49 -5.40
N ASN A 90 13.31 -13.27 -4.74
CA ASN A 90 14.76 -13.05 -4.69
C ASN A 90 15.54 -13.83 -5.77
N ASP A 91 14.85 -14.35 -6.80
CA ASP A 91 15.39 -15.21 -7.88
C ASP A 91 16.60 -14.61 -8.63
N LYS A 92 16.94 -13.33 -8.44
CA LYS A 92 18.01 -12.62 -9.15
C LYS A 92 19.20 -12.18 -8.28
N LEU A 93 19.12 -12.24 -6.95
CA LEU A 93 20.27 -11.94 -6.09
C LEU A 93 21.25 -13.11 -6.05
N ASP A 94 20.72 -14.32 -5.92
CA ASP A 94 21.53 -15.51 -5.85
C ASP A 94 21.67 -16.10 -7.25
N ASN A 95 22.87 -15.99 -7.81
CA ASN A 95 23.29 -16.63 -9.06
C ASN A 95 23.33 -18.19 -8.94
N LEU A 96 22.60 -18.75 -7.97
CA LEU A 96 22.47 -20.17 -7.69
C LEU A 96 21.14 -20.66 -8.24
N VAL A 97 21.23 -21.28 -9.41
CA VAL A 97 20.14 -22.02 -10.05
C VAL A 97 19.56 -23.07 -9.09
N LYS A 98 18.23 -23.00 -8.91
CA LYS A 98 17.28 -23.95 -8.26
C LYS A 98 17.01 -23.79 -6.77
N ASN A 99 16.10 -22.87 -6.43
CA ASN A 99 14.77 -23.22 -5.90
C ASN A 99 13.90 -21.96 -5.87
N ASN A 100 12.60 -22.11 -6.02
CA ASN A 100 11.63 -21.00 -6.05
C ASN A 100 11.40 -20.51 -4.60
N ASP A 101 12.44 -19.93 -4.00
CA ASP A 101 12.44 -19.54 -2.58
C ASP A 101 11.77 -18.18 -2.43
N TYR A 102 10.56 -18.20 -1.88
CA TYR A 102 9.80 -17.01 -1.54
C TYR A 102 10.13 -16.61 -0.10
N ASP A 103 10.78 -15.47 0.06
CA ASP A 103 11.04 -14.91 1.37
C ASP A 103 9.85 -14.06 1.83
N PHE A 104 9.39 -14.33 3.05
CA PHE A 104 8.31 -13.60 3.70
C PHE A 104 8.84 -12.75 4.84
N PHE A 105 8.50 -11.47 4.82
CA PHE A 105 8.92 -10.50 5.82
C PHE A 105 7.70 -9.84 6.48
N SER A 106 7.71 -9.80 7.80
CA SER A 106 6.70 -9.09 8.60
C SER A 106 7.17 -7.68 8.90
N TYR A 107 6.32 -6.69 8.63
CA TYR A 107 6.57 -5.29 8.90
C TYR A 107 5.51 -4.74 9.84
N PHE A 108 5.97 -4.07 10.89
CA PHE A 108 5.13 -3.28 11.78
C PHE A 108 5.55 -1.82 11.67
N SER A 109 4.58 -0.92 11.52
CA SER A 109 4.84 0.51 11.39
C SER A 109 3.80 1.33 12.15
N VAL A 110 4.23 2.41 12.77
CA VAL A 110 3.35 3.42 13.37
C VAL A 110 3.66 4.76 12.71
N GLY A 111 2.63 5.53 12.37
CA GLY A 111 2.81 6.80 11.66
C GLY A 111 1.63 7.75 11.82
N LEU A 112 1.78 8.92 11.21
CA LEU A 112 0.75 9.95 11.11
C LEU A 112 0.27 10.04 9.67
N THR A 113 -1.03 9.91 9.46
CA THR A 113 -1.69 10.01 8.15
C THR A 113 -2.41 11.35 8.03
N TYR A 114 -2.21 12.05 6.92
CA TYR A 114 -2.94 13.27 6.58
C TYR A 114 -3.93 13.02 5.43
N TYR A 115 -5.20 13.37 5.63
CA TYR A 115 -6.25 13.20 4.64
C TYR A 115 -6.45 14.48 3.84
N PHE A 116 -6.28 14.38 2.53
CA PHE A 116 -6.61 15.43 1.58
C PHE A 116 -8.10 15.34 1.20
N SER A 117 -8.88 16.36 1.53
CA SER A 117 -10.24 16.55 1.01
C SER A 117 -10.19 17.54 -0.15
N GLY A 118 -10.61 17.16 -1.37
CA GLY A 118 -10.87 18.15 -2.41
C GLY A 118 -10.53 17.87 -3.88
N TRP A 119 -10.33 16.64 -4.35
CA TRP A 119 -10.14 16.40 -5.79
C TRP A 119 -11.30 15.55 -6.36
N GLY A 120 -12.18 16.15 -7.18
CA GLY A 120 -13.03 15.39 -8.11
C GLY A 120 -14.56 15.36 -7.89
N SER A 121 -15.15 16.16 -7.01
CA SER A 121 -16.63 16.17 -6.83
C SER A 121 -17.43 16.71 -8.05
N SER A 122 -16.76 17.18 -9.09
CA SER A 122 -17.40 17.71 -10.30
C SER A 122 -17.70 16.69 -11.40
N PHE A 123 -17.17 15.45 -11.34
CA PHE A 123 -17.34 14.48 -12.45
C PHE A 123 -18.61 13.61 -12.37
N ILE A 124 -19.27 13.49 -11.20
CA ILE A 124 -20.43 12.59 -11.00
C ILE A 124 -21.73 13.37 -10.72
N LYS A 125 -21.90 14.56 -11.34
CA LYS A 125 -23.19 15.28 -11.33
C LYS A 125 -23.72 15.50 -12.74
N LYS A 126 -24.10 14.43 -13.45
CA LYS A 126 -25.02 14.56 -14.60
C LYS A 126 -25.75 13.25 -14.97
N LYS A 127 -26.80 12.94 -14.21
CA LYS A 127 -28.12 12.44 -14.70
C LYS A 127 -28.97 11.96 -13.52
N ARG A 128 -29.63 12.89 -12.82
CA ARG A 128 -30.96 12.62 -12.28
C ARG A 128 -31.91 13.46 -13.11
N SER A 129 -32.44 12.85 -14.17
CA SER A 129 -33.58 13.40 -14.89
C SER A 129 -34.76 13.42 -13.92
N SER A 130 -35.24 14.63 -13.66
CA SER A 130 -36.56 14.92 -13.14
C SER A 130 -37.60 14.09 -13.89
N VAL A 131 -38.17 13.07 -13.25
CA VAL A 131 -39.47 12.55 -13.65
C VAL A 131 -40.47 13.41 -12.90
N ALA A 132 -40.86 14.50 -13.55
CA ALA A 132 -41.91 15.37 -13.09
C ALA A 132 -43.23 14.59 -13.08
N HIS A 133 -43.89 14.56 -11.92
CA HIS A 133 -45.29 14.21 -11.79
C HIS A 133 -46.13 15.11 -12.71
N SER A 134 -46.77 14.54 -13.73
CA SER A 134 -47.98 15.13 -14.30
C SER A 134 -49.17 14.37 -13.73
N GLY A 135 -49.76 14.93 -12.67
CA GLY A 135 -51.10 14.55 -12.25
C GLY A 135 -52.09 14.88 -13.37
N VAL A 136 -52.69 13.87 -13.97
CA VAL A 136 -53.87 14.04 -14.81
C VAL A 136 -55.09 13.79 -13.94
N ARG A 137 -55.69 14.88 -13.45
CA ARG A 137 -57.10 14.93 -13.06
C ARG A 137 -57.90 15.29 -14.32
N SER A 138 -58.85 14.45 -14.68
CA SER A 138 -60.01 14.80 -15.51
C SER A 138 -61.18 13.98 -14.96
N LEU A 139 -62.06 14.65 -14.20
CA LEU A 139 -63.46 14.98 -14.53
C LEU A 139 -64.40 13.79 -14.34
#